data_AF-A0A0E3PBY1-F1
#
_entry.id   AF-A0A0E3PBY1-F1
#
_cell.length_a   1.000
_cell.length_b   1.000
_cell.length_c   1.000
_cell.angle_alpha   90.00
_cell.angle_beta   90.00
_cell.angle_gamma   90.00
#
_symmetry.space_group_name_H-M   'P 1'
#
loop_
_entity.id
_entity.type
_entity.pdbx_description
1 polymer ?
#
loop_
_entity_poly.entity_id
_entity_poly.type
_entity_poly.pdbx_seq_one_letter_code
_entity_poly.pdbx_strand_id
1 'polypeptide(L)'
;MDHDTTRDKKSEENEIYEGAHPELQDLPLPATDNMLYSILNSLNQNIADFHAYLKFKNYISDETLNTELLKRSMSIHRDFSALFLHTKEELVFIYPELLEKAERILFKGEAGTDFIKYTCKMGKLIDVYKTTLYREGYLPDFKWQFMSSDI
;
A
#
# COMPACT_ATOMS: atom_id res chain seq x y z
N MET A 1 -76.20 -25.14 -30.95
CA MET A 1 -75.28 -24.53 -31.91
C MET A 1 -73.87 -24.79 -31.41
N ASP A 2 -73.01 -25.20 -32.34
CA ASP A 2 -71.66 -25.71 -32.20
C ASP A 2 -70.61 -24.71 -31.69
N HIS A 3 -69.55 -25.28 -31.08
CA HIS A 3 -68.13 -24.89 -30.98
C HIS A 3 -67.78 -23.41 -30.62
N ASP A 4 -66.84 -23.09 -29.74
CA ASP A 4 -65.47 -23.60 -29.69
C ASP A 4 -64.72 -23.19 -28.40
N THR A 5 -63.63 -23.90 -28.13
CA THR A 5 -62.65 -23.78 -27.03
C THR A 5 -62.03 -22.39 -26.80
N THR A 6 -61.93 -21.96 -25.53
CA THR A 6 -60.63 -21.48 -24.98
C THR A 6 -60.64 -21.54 -23.45
N ARG A 7 -59.89 -22.51 -22.93
CA ARG A 7 -59.54 -22.66 -21.52
C ARG A 7 -58.17 -22.01 -21.38
N ASP A 8 -58.09 -20.84 -20.76
CA ASP A 8 -56.81 -20.28 -20.33
C ASP A 8 -56.98 -19.70 -18.93
N LYS A 9 -56.67 -20.55 -17.94
CA LYS A 9 -56.52 -20.13 -16.55
C LYS A 9 -55.16 -19.44 -16.47
N LYS A 10 -55.13 -18.12 -16.52
CA LYS A 10 -53.95 -17.36 -16.06
C LYS A 10 -53.92 -17.45 -14.53
N SER A 11 -53.04 -18.33 -14.05
CA SER A 11 -52.62 -18.38 -12.66
C SER A 11 -52.15 -17.01 -12.21
N GLU A 12 -52.63 -16.61 -11.04
CA GLU A 12 -51.95 -15.69 -10.15
C GLU A 12 -50.54 -16.21 -9.89
N GLU A 13 -49.53 -15.53 -10.39
CA GLU A 13 -48.20 -15.58 -9.81
C GLU A 13 -47.78 -14.12 -9.58
N ASN A 14 -47.87 -13.72 -8.30
CA ASN A 14 -47.07 -12.64 -7.77
C ASN A 14 -45.62 -13.01 -8.08
N GLU A 15 -45.03 -12.39 -9.10
CA GLU A 15 -43.58 -12.36 -9.25
C GLU A 15 -43.02 -11.57 -8.07
N ILE A 16 -42.79 -12.27 -6.96
CA ILE A 16 -41.80 -11.87 -5.97
C ILE A 16 -40.51 -11.89 -6.77
N TYR A 17 -40.03 -10.69 -7.14
CA TYR A 17 -38.68 -10.51 -7.63
C TYR A 17 -37.75 -10.92 -6.48
N GLU A 18 -37.47 -12.21 -6.36
CA GLU A 18 -36.25 -12.71 -5.74
C GLU A 18 -35.13 -12.21 -6.65
N GLY A 19 -34.73 -10.96 -6.40
CA GLY A 19 -33.49 -10.44 -6.94
C GLY A 19 -32.46 -11.51 -6.65
N ALA A 20 -31.89 -12.09 -7.72
CA ALA A 20 -30.76 -12.97 -7.58
C ALA A 20 -29.79 -12.19 -6.71
N HIS A 21 -29.61 -12.60 -5.45
CA HIS A 21 -28.41 -12.27 -4.71
C HIS A 21 -27.34 -13.01 -5.50
N PRO A 22 -26.53 -12.34 -6.34
CA PRO A 22 -25.23 -12.93 -6.55
C PRO A 22 -24.63 -12.77 -5.16
N GLU A 23 -24.66 -13.84 -4.36
CA GLU A 23 -23.57 -14.05 -3.43
C GLU A 23 -22.34 -13.94 -4.33
N LEU A 24 -21.78 -12.72 -4.39
CA LEU A 24 -20.48 -12.50 -4.96
C LEU A 24 -19.64 -13.46 -4.14
N GLN A 25 -19.33 -14.62 -4.72
CA GLN A 25 -18.31 -15.47 -4.17
C GLN A 25 -17.16 -14.51 -3.93
N ASP A 26 -16.75 -14.38 -2.66
CA ASP A 26 -15.57 -13.63 -2.32
C ASP A 26 -14.50 -14.20 -3.23
N LEU A 27 -14.17 -13.44 -4.28
CA LEU A 27 -13.06 -13.78 -5.14
C LEU A 27 -11.91 -13.87 -4.16
N PRO A 28 -11.22 -15.02 -4.04
CA PRO A 28 -10.12 -15.11 -3.12
C PRO A 28 -9.22 -13.94 -3.47
N LEU A 29 -9.05 -13.03 -2.50
CA LEU A 29 -8.14 -11.91 -2.66
C LEU A 29 -6.85 -12.53 -3.20
N PRO A 30 -6.23 -11.93 -4.24
CA PRO A 30 -4.96 -12.42 -4.71
C PRO A 30 -4.04 -12.57 -3.50
N ALA A 31 -2.99 -13.40 -3.59
CA ALA A 31 -1.96 -13.48 -2.57
C ALA A 31 -1.12 -12.16 -2.48
N THR A 32 -1.77 -11.00 -2.58
CA THR A 32 -1.29 -9.64 -2.36
C THR A 32 -0.69 -9.48 -0.97
N ASP A 33 -1.17 -10.24 0.01
CA ASP A 33 -0.57 -10.32 1.35
C ASP A 33 0.92 -10.66 1.23
N ASN A 34 1.29 -11.66 0.45
CA ASN A 34 2.70 -12.06 0.38
C ASN A 34 3.58 -10.98 -0.28
N MET A 35 3.02 -10.21 -1.22
CA MET A 35 3.75 -9.15 -1.92
C MET A 35 3.90 -7.88 -1.06
N LEU A 36 2.82 -7.40 -0.44
CA LEU A 36 2.85 -6.21 0.42
C LEU A 36 3.77 -6.43 1.62
N TYR A 37 3.69 -7.61 2.25
CA TYR A 37 4.60 -7.97 3.34
C TYR A 37 6.05 -8.03 2.87
N SER A 38 6.32 -8.59 1.68
CA SER A 38 7.68 -8.63 1.11
C SER A 38 8.23 -7.23 0.85
N ILE A 39 7.42 -6.34 0.26
CA ILE A 39 7.79 -4.94 0.02
C ILE A 39 8.10 -4.23 1.33
N LEU A 40 7.22 -4.36 2.34
CA LEU A 40 7.41 -3.72 3.64
C LEU A 40 8.61 -4.25 4.40
N ASN A 41 8.86 -5.56 4.33
CA ASN A 41 10.04 -6.15 4.95
C ASN A 41 11.33 -5.61 4.32
N SER A 42 11.41 -5.58 2.99
CA SER A 42 12.54 -4.98 2.26
C SER A 42 12.68 -3.48 2.59
N LEU A 43 11.58 -2.75 2.62
CA LEU A 43 11.56 -1.32 2.94
C LEU A 43 12.09 -1.06 4.35
N ASN A 44 11.60 -1.79 5.36
CA ASN A 44 12.03 -1.63 6.74
C ASN A 44 13.51 -2.00 6.91
N GLN A 45 13.98 -3.07 6.27
CA GLN A 45 15.39 -3.43 6.30
C GLN A 45 16.26 -2.32 5.69
N ASN A 46 15.89 -1.79 4.52
CA ASN A 46 16.66 -0.73 3.88
C ASN A 46 16.67 0.58 4.70
N ILE A 47 15.56 0.92 5.36
CA ILE A 47 15.49 2.07 6.29
C ILE A 47 16.40 1.85 7.50
N ALA A 48 16.34 0.68 8.12
CA ALA A 48 17.17 0.33 9.27
C ALA A 48 18.67 0.38 8.90
N ASP A 49 19.05 -0.23 7.77
CA ASP A 49 20.42 -0.21 7.25
C ASP A 49 20.88 1.24 6.97
N PHE A 50 20.04 2.05 6.32
CA PHE A 50 20.36 3.45 6.03
C PHE A 50 20.67 4.24 7.31
N HIS A 51 19.84 4.10 8.34
CA HIS A 51 20.09 4.75 9.62
C HIS A 51 21.31 4.19 10.35
N ALA A 52 21.60 2.89 10.23
CA ALA A 52 22.82 2.30 10.76
C ALA A 52 24.07 2.89 10.10
N TYR A 53 24.10 3.01 8.78
CA TYR A 53 25.21 3.67 8.06
C TYR A 53 25.40 5.12 8.49
N LEU A 54 24.31 5.89 8.66
CA LEU A 54 24.40 7.26 9.17
C LEU A 54 24.95 7.32 10.61
N LYS A 55 24.53 6.39 11.48
CA LYS A 55 24.99 6.32 12.87
C LYS A 55 26.48 6.00 12.97
N PHE A 56 26.97 5.10 12.12
CA PHE A 56 28.36 4.62 12.14
C PHE A 56 29.27 5.30 11.11
N LYS A 57 28.83 6.40 10.49
CA LYS A 57 29.56 7.09 9.41
C LYS A 57 31.03 7.40 9.72
N ASN A 58 31.37 7.71 10.97
CA ASN A 58 32.74 8.05 11.38
C ASN A 58 33.69 6.84 11.41
N TYR A 59 33.17 5.62 11.27
CA TYR A 59 33.91 4.36 11.30
C TYR A 59 34.03 3.70 9.92
N ILE A 60 33.51 4.36 8.87
CA ILE A 60 33.42 3.82 7.51
C ILE A 60 34.12 4.81 6.57
N SER A 61 34.79 4.31 5.53
CA SER A 61 35.39 5.19 4.52
C SER A 61 34.29 5.94 3.76
N ASP A 62 34.57 7.19 3.36
CA ASP A 62 33.60 8.04 2.65
C ASP A 62 33.08 7.39 1.37
N GLU A 63 33.93 6.69 0.62
CA GLU A 63 33.53 5.99 -0.60
C GLU A 63 32.52 4.87 -0.31
N THR A 64 32.83 3.97 0.63
CA THR A 64 31.93 2.88 1.01
C THR A 64 30.63 3.41 1.61
N LEU A 65 30.72 4.46 2.45
CA LEU A 65 29.55 5.10 3.04
C LEU A 65 28.63 5.68 1.96
N ASN A 66 29.17 6.45 1.00
CA ASN A 66 28.37 7.07 -0.05
C ASN A 66 27.71 6.03 -0.95
N THR A 67 28.43 4.97 -1.34
CA THR A 67 27.87 3.89 -2.16
C THR A 67 26.73 3.17 -1.45
N GLU A 68 26.91 2.80 -0.18
CA GLU A 68 25.88 2.07 0.57
C GLU A 68 24.67 2.96 0.88
N LEU A 69 24.88 4.22 1.29
CA LEU A 69 23.78 5.16 1.52
C LEU A 69 22.97 5.40 0.24
N LEU A 70 23.63 5.57 -0.92
CA LEU A 70 22.95 5.75 -2.20
C LEU A 70 22.14 4.49 -2.58
N LYS A 71 22.74 3.31 -2.43
CA LYS A 71 22.08 2.02 -2.70
C LYS A 71 20.83 1.84 -1.84
N ARG A 72 20.92 2.13 -0.53
CA ARG A 72 19.77 2.05 0.38
C ARG A 72 18.72 3.10 0.05
N SER A 73 19.13 4.34 -0.25
CA SER A 73 18.20 5.40 -0.68
C SER A 73 17.40 5.00 -1.92
N MET A 74 18.05 4.46 -2.95
CA MET A 74 17.37 3.99 -4.16
C MET A 74 16.44 2.80 -3.87
N SER A 75 16.85 1.89 -2.99
CA SER A 75 16.02 0.74 -2.60
C SER A 75 14.78 1.16 -1.81
N ILE A 76 14.93 2.12 -0.88
CA ILE A 76 13.81 2.73 -0.14
C ILE A 76 12.83 3.40 -1.11
N HIS A 77 13.34 4.20 -2.05
CA HIS A 77 12.51 4.86 -3.06
C HIS A 77 11.73 3.84 -3.89
N ARG A 78 12.41 2.80 -4.40
CA ARG A 78 11.80 1.72 -5.18
C ARG A 78 10.70 1.01 -4.39
N ASP A 79 11.02 0.56 -3.19
CA ASP A 79 10.08 -0.23 -2.37
C ASP A 79 8.89 0.63 -1.93
N PHE A 80 9.12 1.91 -1.60
CA PHE A 80 8.03 2.82 -1.29
C PHE A 80 7.18 3.17 -2.52
N SER A 81 7.78 3.31 -3.69
CA SER A 81 7.04 3.48 -4.96
C SER A 81 6.13 2.27 -5.23
N ALA A 82 6.66 1.06 -5.04
CA ALA A 82 5.88 -0.16 -5.20
C ALA A 82 4.72 -0.21 -4.21
N LEU A 83 4.99 0.01 -2.92
CA LEU A 83 3.96 0.08 -1.88
C LEU A 83 2.86 1.08 -2.24
N PHE A 84 3.26 2.31 -2.60
CA PHE A 84 2.35 3.38 -3.00
C PHE A 84 1.46 2.96 -4.18
N LEU A 85 2.04 2.38 -5.24
CA LEU A 85 1.28 1.97 -6.42
C LEU A 85 0.28 0.86 -6.11
N HIS A 86 0.60 -0.05 -5.20
CA HIS A 86 -0.30 -1.14 -4.81
C HIS A 86 -1.48 -0.69 -3.96
N THR A 87 -1.36 0.41 -3.22
CA THR A 87 -2.38 0.81 -2.23
C THR A 87 -3.06 2.14 -2.55
N LYS A 88 -2.57 2.92 -3.53
CA LYS A 88 -3.09 4.26 -3.82
C LYS A 88 -4.57 4.29 -4.26
N GLU A 89 -5.04 3.29 -5.01
CA GLU A 89 -6.36 3.36 -5.65
C GLU A 89 -7.49 3.31 -4.63
N GLU A 90 -7.30 2.54 -3.57
CA GLU A 90 -8.24 2.45 -2.46
C GLU A 90 -8.05 3.62 -1.48
N LEU A 91 -6.79 3.97 -1.18
CA LEU A 91 -6.49 5.05 -0.23
C LEU A 91 -6.85 6.45 -0.74
N VAL A 92 -7.00 6.67 -2.05
CA VAL A 92 -7.28 8.02 -2.60
C VAL A 92 -8.60 8.59 -2.10
N PHE A 93 -9.57 7.74 -1.79
CA PHE A 93 -10.87 8.15 -1.29
C PHE A 93 -10.86 8.53 0.19
N ILE A 94 -9.86 8.06 0.95
CA ILE A 94 -9.79 8.20 2.41
C ILE A 94 -8.67 9.19 2.83
N TYR A 95 -7.53 9.16 2.15
CA TYR A 95 -6.33 9.95 2.48
C TYR A 95 -5.72 10.69 1.28
N PRO A 96 -6.49 11.53 0.57
CA PRO A 96 -6.00 12.21 -0.65
C PRO A 96 -4.76 13.09 -0.39
N GLU A 97 -4.72 13.81 0.73
CA GLU A 97 -3.58 14.67 1.09
C GLU A 97 -2.29 13.88 1.35
N LEU A 98 -2.41 12.66 1.90
CA LEU A 98 -1.27 11.79 2.13
C LEU A 98 -0.69 11.30 0.80
N LEU A 99 -1.57 10.91 -0.13
CA LEU A 99 -1.15 10.47 -1.45
C LEU A 99 -0.49 11.60 -2.23
N GLU A 100 -1.04 12.82 -2.19
CA GLU A 100 -0.41 13.97 -2.86
C GLU A 100 1.01 14.23 -2.33
N LYS A 101 1.19 14.17 -1.00
CA LYS A 101 2.52 14.30 -0.38
C LYS A 101 3.46 13.18 -0.82
N ALA A 102 2.96 11.94 -0.92
CA ALA A 102 3.73 10.79 -1.38
C ALA A 102 4.14 10.90 -2.84
N GLU A 103 3.21 11.22 -3.74
CA GLU A 103 3.51 11.42 -5.16
C GLU A 103 4.52 12.55 -5.37
N ARG A 104 4.38 13.66 -4.63
CA ARG A 104 5.33 14.76 -4.74
C ARG A 104 6.74 14.32 -4.34
N ILE A 105 6.87 13.58 -3.26
CA ILE A 105 8.18 13.06 -2.83
C ILE A 105 8.70 12.03 -3.83
N LEU A 106 7.90 11.08 -4.27
CA LEU A 106 8.31 9.97 -5.12
C LEU A 106 8.66 10.40 -6.56
N PHE A 107 7.86 11.29 -7.16
CA PHE A 107 7.88 11.51 -8.61
C PHE A 107 8.13 12.96 -9.03
N LYS A 108 7.84 13.95 -8.17
CA LYS A 108 8.01 15.38 -8.51
C LYS A 108 9.33 15.94 -7.98
N GLY A 109 10.38 15.14 -8.05
CA GLY A 109 11.67 15.39 -7.37
C GLY A 109 12.25 16.79 -7.55
N GLU A 110 13.02 17.23 -6.57
CA GLU A 110 13.80 18.48 -6.62
C GLU A 110 15.24 18.14 -7.03
N ALA A 111 15.63 18.49 -8.26
CA ALA A 111 17.00 18.31 -8.74
C ALA A 111 18.00 19.05 -7.83
N GLY A 112 19.14 18.42 -7.53
CA GLY A 112 20.18 19.00 -6.66
C GLY A 112 19.94 18.84 -5.15
N THR A 113 18.89 18.11 -4.75
CA THR A 113 18.66 17.79 -3.33
C THR A 113 19.67 16.75 -2.84
N ASP A 114 20.27 17.01 -1.69
CA ASP A 114 21.07 16.04 -0.94
C ASP A 114 20.25 14.75 -0.70
N PHE A 115 20.73 13.65 -1.26
CA PHE A 115 19.98 12.39 -1.23
C PHE A 115 19.78 11.89 0.20
N ILE A 116 20.70 12.15 1.14
CA ILE A 116 20.54 11.76 2.55
C ILE A 116 19.35 12.49 3.16
N LYS A 117 19.28 13.82 2.94
CA LYS A 117 18.15 14.63 3.43
C LYS A 117 16.84 14.19 2.80
N TYR A 118 16.87 13.88 1.51
CA TYR A 118 15.72 13.36 0.77
C TYR A 118 15.25 12.02 1.35
N THR A 119 16.14 11.05 1.56
CA THR A 119 15.79 9.75 2.16
C THR A 119 15.24 9.91 3.57
N CYS A 120 15.82 10.79 4.40
CA CYS A 120 15.29 11.08 5.74
C CYS A 120 13.87 11.69 5.69
N LYS A 121 13.60 12.60 4.74
CA LYS A 121 12.25 13.18 4.54
C LYS A 121 11.26 12.11 4.07
N MET A 122 11.70 11.23 3.16
CA MET A 122 10.91 10.10 2.68
C MET A 122 10.61 9.10 3.80
N GLY A 123 11.59 8.77 4.65
CA GLY A 123 11.42 7.88 5.81
C GLY A 123 10.29 8.33 6.74
N LYS A 124 10.25 9.62 7.08
CA LYS A 124 9.16 10.19 7.91
C LYS A 124 7.78 10.02 7.27
N LEU A 125 7.68 10.19 5.95
CA LEU A 125 6.44 9.97 5.23
C LEU A 125 6.06 8.48 5.20
N ILE A 126 7.04 7.59 5.00
CA ILE A 126 6.84 6.15 5.00
C ILE A 126 6.27 5.67 6.34
N ASP A 127 6.72 6.21 7.47
CA ASP A 127 6.17 5.86 8.78
C ASP A 127 4.69 6.24 8.93
N VAL A 128 4.33 7.43 8.46
CA VAL A 128 2.91 7.85 8.39
C VAL A 128 2.12 6.92 7.46
N TYR A 129 2.68 6.59 6.29
CA TYR A 129 2.03 5.72 5.31
C TYR A 129 1.79 4.31 5.85
N LYS A 130 2.79 3.71 6.52
CA LYS A 130 2.66 2.41 7.19
C LYS A 130 1.58 2.44 8.27
N THR A 131 1.47 3.54 9.01
CA THR A 131 0.40 3.73 10.02
C THR A 131 -0.98 3.73 9.38
N THR A 132 -1.13 4.41 8.25
CA THR A 132 -2.38 4.41 7.48
C THR A 132 -2.72 3.00 6.99
N LEU A 133 -1.76 2.29 6.39
CA LEU A 133 -1.98 0.92 5.91
C LEU A 133 -2.42 -0.05 7.02
N TYR A 134 -1.82 0.07 8.20
CA TYR A 134 -2.23 -0.73 9.35
C TYR A 134 -3.67 -0.43 9.79
N ARG A 135 -4.04 0.86 9.85
CA ARG A 135 -5.41 1.29 10.23
C ARG A 135 -6.48 0.80 9.26
N GLU A 136 -6.17 0.79 7.97
CA GLU A 136 -7.07 0.32 6.92
C GLU A 136 -7.06 -1.19 6.72
N GLY A 137 -6.31 -1.94 7.55
CA GLY A 137 -6.35 -3.40 7.54
C GLY A 137 -5.53 -4.07 6.43
N TYR A 138 -4.65 -3.36 5.73
CA TYR A 138 -3.73 -3.97 4.74
C TYR A 138 -2.69 -4.91 5.39
N LEU A 139 -2.49 -4.79 6.70
CA LEU A 139 -1.40 -5.43 7.42
C LEU A 139 -1.86 -5.98 8.79
N PRO A 140 -2.85 -6.87 8.83
CA PRO A 140 -3.48 -7.31 10.09
C PRO A 140 -2.51 -8.09 10.99
N ASP A 141 -1.59 -8.87 10.42
CA ASP A 141 -0.59 -9.68 11.14
C ASP A 141 0.77 -9.00 11.25
N PHE A 142 0.94 -7.80 10.68
CA PHE A 142 2.18 -7.06 10.80
C PHE A 142 2.27 -6.55 12.24
N LYS A 143 2.99 -7.31 13.08
CA LYS A 143 3.27 -6.93 14.45
C LYS A 143 3.84 -5.52 14.44
N TRP A 144 3.08 -4.58 14.99
CA TRP A 144 3.46 -3.19 15.20
C TRP A 144 4.59 -3.11 16.24
N GLN A 145 5.76 -3.64 15.91
CA GLN A 145 6.94 -3.68 16.80
C GLN A 145 7.88 -2.49 16.59
N PHE A 146 7.49 -1.49 15.79
CA PHE A 146 8.39 -0.38 15.41
C PHE A 146 7.95 1.01 15.87
N MET A 147 7.11 1.15 16.91
CA MET A 147 6.85 2.46 17.54
C MET A 147 7.30 2.57 19.00
N SER A 148 8.42 1.93 19.35
CA SER A 148 9.16 2.32 20.55
C SER A 148 10.65 2.33 20.26
N SER A 149 11.12 3.42 19.68
CA SER A 149 12.50 3.86 19.85
C SER A 149 12.52 5.37 20.01
N ASP A 150 11.92 5.82 21.11
CA ASP A 150 12.46 6.93 21.89
C ASP A 150 13.75 6.41 22.56
N ILE A 151 14.92 6.75 21.99
CA ILE A 151 16.17 7.01 22.70
C ILE A 151 16.93 8.10 21.94
#